data_AF-A0A454XJQ3-F1
#
_entry.id   AF-A0A454XJQ3-F1
#
_cell.length_a   1.000
_cell.length_b   1.000
_cell.length_c   1.000
_cell.angle_alpha   90.00
_cell.angle_beta   90.00
_cell.angle_gamma   90.00
#
_symmetry.space_group_name_H-M   'P 1'
#
loop_
_entity.id
_entity.type
_entity.pdbx_description
1 polymer ?
#
loop_
_entity_poly.entity_id
_entity_poly.type
_entity_poly.pdbx_seq_one_letter_code
_entity_poly.pdbx_strand_id
1 'polypeptide(L)'
;MKLLMKRSQEAYCDAEWVSHISLIHQEVLELEGDGNINNVRYSVEHIDVFKKPASMDALTEDVYGSTLGDLMLEEGKQYLLCGKYFDGKLSCTSYGQVKPEGIDGLVAEWNQIPAEFIEEMKTYEP
;
A
#
# COMPACT_ATOMS: atom_id res chain seq x y z
N MET A 1 27.22 -11.90 8.85
CA MET A 1 26.42 -12.55 7.79
C MET A 1 25.13 -11.76 7.68
N LYS A 2 25.01 -10.83 6.72
CA LYS A 2 23.73 -10.15 6.46
C LYS A 2 22.85 -11.21 5.80
N LEU A 3 21.78 -11.65 6.48
CA LEU A 3 20.73 -12.39 5.79
C LEU A 3 20.24 -11.49 4.65
N LEU A 4 20.33 -11.98 3.41
CA LEU A 4 19.74 -11.33 2.25
C LEU A 4 18.23 -11.50 2.41
N MET A 5 17.59 -10.43 2.87
CA MET A 5 16.14 -10.35 3.01
C MET A 5 15.54 -10.19 1.60
N LYS A 6 14.40 -10.83 1.34
CA LYS A 6 13.70 -10.64 0.06
C LYS A 6 13.19 -9.20 -0.02
N ARG A 7 13.15 -8.61 -1.21
CA ARG A 7 12.63 -7.24 -1.41
C ARG A 7 11.21 -7.04 -0.89
N SER A 8 10.35 -8.04 -1.05
CA SER A 8 8.98 -8.05 -0.51
C SER A 8 8.96 -7.96 1.02
N GLN A 9 9.88 -8.67 1.68
CA GLN A 9 10.02 -8.67 3.12
C GLN A 9 10.60 -7.33 3.61
N GLU A 10 11.62 -6.80 2.92
CA GLU A 10 12.18 -5.47 3.22
C GLU A 10 11.09 -4.38 3.13
N ALA A 11 10.31 -4.38 2.04
CA ALA A 11 9.17 -3.47 1.87
C ALA A 11 8.12 -3.63 2.98
N TYR A 12 7.82 -4.87 3.39
CA TYR A 12 6.85 -5.14 4.45
C TYR A 12 7.32 -4.62 5.81
N CYS A 13 8.60 -4.80 6.13
CA CYS A 13 9.19 -4.31 7.38
C CYS A 13 9.25 -2.79 7.40
N ASP A 14 9.64 -2.16 6.28
CA ASP A 14 9.67 -0.71 6.15
C ASP A 14 8.26 -0.09 6.20
N ALA A 15 7.23 -0.76 5.69
CA ALA A 15 5.86 -0.25 5.73
C ALA A 15 5.31 -0.17 7.16
N GLU A 16 4.53 0.85 7.47
CA GLU A 16 3.82 0.99 8.75
C GLU A 16 2.42 0.36 8.69
N TRP A 17 1.88 0.18 7.49
CA TRP A 17 0.64 -0.53 7.22
C TRP A 17 0.74 -1.33 5.92
N VAL A 18 0.05 -2.47 5.89
CA VAL A 18 -0.04 -3.37 4.73
C VAL A 18 -1.43 -3.97 4.72
N SER A 19 -2.14 -3.86 3.60
CA SER A 19 -3.52 -4.30 3.50
C SER A 19 -3.88 -4.77 2.09
N HIS A 20 -4.68 -5.82 2.03
CA HIS A 20 -5.53 -6.12 0.89
C HIS A 20 -6.70 -5.14 0.89
N ILE A 21 -6.82 -4.33 -0.16
CA ILE A 21 -7.84 -3.31 -0.29
C ILE A 21 -8.68 -3.51 -1.55
N SER A 22 -9.93 -3.06 -1.50
CA SER A 22 -10.76 -2.77 -2.67
C SER A 22 -10.80 -1.26 -2.87
N LEU A 23 -10.47 -0.79 -4.08
CA LEU A 23 -10.57 0.64 -4.38
C LEU A 23 -12.03 1.00 -4.69
N ILE A 24 -12.60 1.89 -3.90
CA ILE A 24 -13.96 2.38 -4.10
C ILE A 24 -13.95 3.59 -5.03
N HIS A 25 -13.07 4.55 -4.75
CA HIS A 25 -12.96 5.78 -5.52
C HIS A 25 -11.56 6.35 -5.44
N GLN A 26 -11.12 7.07 -6.47
CA GLN A 26 -9.94 7.92 -6.39
C GLN A 26 -10.22 9.30 -6.96
N GLU A 27 -9.62 10.32 -6.37
CA GLU A 27 -9.69 11.69 -6.89
C GLU A 27 -8.37 12.42 -6.71
N VAL A 28 -8.08 13.30 -7.67
CA VAL A 28 -6.98 14.26 -7.54
C VAL A 28 -7.53 15.47 -6.81
N LEU A 29 -6.95 15.78 -5.65
CA LEU A 29 -7.32 16.93 -4.85
C LEU A 29 -6.72 18.19 -5.47
N GLU A 30 -7.56 19.19 -5.71
CA GLU A 30 -7.09 20.55 -6.04
C GLU A 30 -6.47 21.15 -4.77
N LEU A 31 -5.16 20.99 -4.62
CA LEU A 31 -4.41 21.55 -3.50
C LEU A 31 -3.77 22.86 -3.98
N GLU A 32 -4.05 23.96 -3.26
CA GLU A 32 -3.40 25.23 -3.53
C GLU A 32 -1.89 25.12 -3.24
N GLY A 33 -1.05 25.30 -4.27
CA GLY A 33 0.41 25.34 -4.17
C GLY A 33 1.15 24.25 -4.94
N ASP A 34 2.24 24.64 -5.59
CA ASP A 34 3.06 23.76 -6.42
C ASP A 34 3.82 22.72 -5.55
N GLY A 35 3.47 21.43 -5.69
CA GLY A 35 4.32 20.34 -5.20
C GLY A 35 3.79 19.50 -4.04
N ASN A 36 2.47 19.46 -3.82
CA ASN A 36 1.94 18.60 -2.76
C ASN A 36 2.00 17.10 -3.16
N ILE A 37 2.81 16.33 -2.42
CA ILE A 37 3.02 14.90 -2.63
C ILE A 37 1.85 14.02 -2.15
N ASN A 38 0.81 14.61 -1.56
CA ASN A 38 -0.41 13.92 -1.12
C ASN A 38 -1.65 14.47 -1.83
N ASN A 39 -1.55 14.63 -3.16
CA ASN A 39 -2.60 15.22 -4.00
C ASN A 39 -3.56 14.19 -4.61
N VAL A 40 -3.45 12.92 -4.27
CA VAL A 40 -4.43 11.89 -4.62
C VAL A 40 -5.04 11.33 -3.35
N ARG A 41 -6.36 11.24 -3.30
CA ARG A 41 -7.10 10.51 -2.27
C ARG A 41 -7.69 9.25 -2.86
N TYR A 42 -7.37 8.11 -2.27
CA TYR A 42 -8.01 6.83 -2.53
C TYR A 42 -8.95 6.53 -1.38
N SER A 43 -10.23 6.42 -1.66
CA SER A 43 -11.20 5.86 -0.72
C SER A 43 -11.27 4.35 -0.95
N VAL A 44 -10.95 3.59 0.09
CA VAL A 44 -10.73 2.14 0.01
C VAL A 44 -11.52 1.41 1.09
N GLU A 45 -11.86 0.15 0.79
CA GLU A 45 -12.29 -0.82 1.79
C GLU A 45 -11.12 -1.75 2.11
N HIS A 46 -10.76 -1.87 3.39
CA HIS A 46 -9.74 -2.80 3.85
C HIS A 46 -10.36 -4.20 4.04
N ILE A 47 -10.10 -5.12 3.12
CA ILE A 47 -10.63 -6.49 3.16
C ILE A 47 -9.83 -7.33 4.17
N ASP A 48 -8.50 -7.30 4.06
CA ASP A 48 -7.59 -7.94 5.01
C ASP A 48 -6.49 -6.95 5.42
N VAL A 49 -6.19 -6.89 6.72
CA VAL A 49 -5.13 -6.05 7.28
C VAL A 49 -4.01 -6.95 7.80
N PHE A 50 -2.84 -6.88 7.15
CA PHE A 50 -1.66 -7.67 7.53
C PHE A 50 -0.78 -6.90 8.52
N LYS A 51 -0.69 -5.59 8.36
CA LYS A 51 0.07 -4.69 9.24
C LYS A 51 -0.69 -3.39 9.43
N LYS A 52 -0.65 -2.86 10.65
CA LYS A 52 -1.18 -1.54 11.00
C LYS A 52 -0.28 -0.86 12.04
N PRO A 53 -0.28 0.48 12.11
CA PRO A 53 0.41 1.20 13.16
C PRO A 53 -0.14 0.81 14.54
N ALA A 54 0.74 0.64 15.53
CA ALA A 54 0.34 0.24 16.88
C ALA A 54 -0.61 1.24 17.57
N SER A 55 -0.60 2.50 17.13
CA SER A 55 -1.48 3.57 17.62
C SER A 55 -2.90 3.54 17.05
N MET A 56 -3.19 2.67 16.09
CA MET A 56 -4.50 2.57 15.43
C MET A 56 -5.21 1.28 15.81
N ASP A 57 -6.51 1.36 16.12
CA ASP A 57 -7.35 0.18 16.29
C ASP A 57 -7.71 -0.47 14.96
N ALA A 58 -8.00 0.36 13.94
CA ALA A 58 -8.26 -0.04 12.56
C ALA A 58 -7.66 1.01 11.59
N LEU A 59 -7.39 0.59 10.35
CA LEU A 59 -6.96 1.50 9.29
C LEU A 59 -8.13 2.39 8.83
N THR A 60 -7.82 3.62 8.42
CA THR A 60 -8.81 4.54 7.86
C THR A 60 -9.07 4.25 6.39
N GLU A 61 -10.31 4.45 5.94
CA GLU A 61 -10.71 4.22 4.54
C GLU A 61 -10.10 5.23 3.56
N ASP A 62 -9.58 6.36 4.04
CA ASP A 62 -8.85 7.32 3.21
C ASP A 62 -7.34 7.05 3.24
N VAL A 63 -6.77 6.78 2.06
CA VAL A 63 -5.34 6.65 1.81
C VAL A 63 -4.89 7.75 0.85
N TYR A 64 -3.75 8.37 1.13
CA TYR A 64 -3.23 9.50 0.35
C TYR A 64 -1.99 9.10 -0.46
N GLY A 65 -1.91 9.57 -1.71
CA GLY A 65 -0.74 9.37 -2.55
C GLY A 65 -0.45 10.57 -3.43
N SER A 66 0.44 10.36 -4.40
CA SER A 66 0.93 11.42 -5.28
C SER A 66 0.70 11.10 -6.76
N THR A 67 0.35 12.12 -7.53
CA THR A 67 0.45 12.05 -9.00
C THR A 67 1.90 11.97 -9.50
N LEU A 68 2.90 12.33 -8.69
CA LEU A 68 4.32 12.30 -9.09
C LEU A 68 4.91 10.88 -9.18
N GLY A 69 4.18 9.87 -8.72
CA GLY A 69 4.60 8.46 -8.75
C GLY A 69 3.86 7.60 -9.76
N ASP A 70 3.00 8.19 -10.61
CA ASP A 70 2.15 7.49 -11.58
C ASP A 70 1.30 6.35 -10.98
N LEU A 71 0.99 6.42 -9.67
CA LEU A 71 0.14 5.43 -9.02
C LEU A 71 -1.33 5.78 -9.25
N MET A 72 -1.85 5.49 -10.43
CA MET A 72 -3.29 5.56 -10.69
C MET A 72 -3.84 4.15 -10.68
N LEU A 73 -4.83 3.92 -9.82
CA LEU A 73 -5.45 2.61 -9.64
C LEU A 73 -6.77 2.55 -10.42
N GLU A 74 -7.35 1.37 -10.57
CA GLU A 74 -8.65 1.22 -11.24
C GLU A 74 -9.74 0.99 -10.19
N GLU A 75 -10.81 1.78 -10.24
CA GLU A 75 -11.93 1.64 -9.31
C GLU A 75 -12.60 0.28 -9.47
N GLY A 76 -13.02 -0.32 -8.35
CA GLY A 76 -13.59 -1.66 -8.30
C GLY A 76 -12.58 -2.80 -8.35
N LYS A 77 -11.28 -2.52 -8.54
CA LYS A 77 -10.22 -3.52 -8.41
C LYS A 77 -9.69 -3.63 -6.99
N GLN A 78 -9.07 -4.78 -6.72
CA GLN A 78 -8.43 -5.10 -5.46
C GLN A 78 -6.92 -5.14 -5.60
N TYR A 79 -6.22 -4.65 -4.58
CA TYR A 79 -4.77 -4.51 -4.59
C TYR A 79 -4.17 -4.90 -3.24
N LEU A 80 -2.90 -5.32 -3.25
CA LEU A 80 -2.07 -5.29 -2.06
C LEU A 80 -1.36 -3.94 -2.01
N LEU A 81 -1.73 -3.11 -1.03
CA LEU A 81 -1.11 -1.80 -0.80
C LEU A 81 -0.41 -1.75 0.55
N CYS A 82 0.68 -0.99 0.58
CA CYS A 82 1.35 -0.64 1.81
C CYS A 82 1.84 0.81 1.79
N GLY A 83 2.24 1.30 2.96
CA GLY A 83 2.91 2.58 3.02
C GLY A 83 3.15 3.07 4.44
N LYS A 84 3.08 4.39 4.62
CA LYS A 84 3.43 5.08 5.86
C LYS A 84 2.21 5.64 6.56
N TYR A 85 2.36 5.95 7.83
CA TYR A 85 1.36 6.61 8.65
C TYR A 85 1.99 7.82 9.33
N PHE A 86 1.55 9.00 8.93
CA PHE A 86 2.05 10.25 9.49
C PHE A 86 0.92 11.27 9.60
N ASP A 87 0.90 12.02 10.71
CA ASP A 87 -0.09 13.07 10.98
C ASP A 87 -1.56 12.58 10.83
N GLY A 88 -1.83 11.38 11.33
CA GLY A 88 -3.17 10.79 11.28
C GLY A 88 -3.61 10.25 9.92
N LYS A 89 -2.71 10.24 8.91
CA LYS A 89 -3.03 9.85 7.54
C LYS A 89 -2.22 8.66 7.09
N LEU A 90 -2.90 7.71 6.45
CA LEU A 90 -2.24 6.65 5.68
C LEU A 90 -1.77 7.24 4.36
N SER A 91 -0.50 7.02 4.02
CA SER A 91 0.04 7.37 2.72
C SER A 91 0.61 6.17 2.00
N CYS A 92 0.56 6.18 0.67
CA CYS A 92 1.19 5.20 -0.21
C CYS A 92 1.94 5.88 -1.35
N THR A 93 2.90 5.16 -1.93
CA THR A 93 3.62 5.57 -3.13
C THR A 93 3.80 4.37 -4.05
N SER A 94 4.07 4.57 -5.33
CA SER A 94 4.38 3.47 -6.25
C SER A 94 5.65 2.71 -5.91
N TYR A 95 6.56 3.31 -5.13
CA TYR A 95 7.82 2.68 -4.73
C TYR A 95 7.70 1.99 -3.37
N GLY A 96 8.47 0.91 -3.20
CA GLY A 96 8.53 0.18 -1.93
C GLY A 96 7.26 -0.60 -1.61
N GLN A 97 6.45 -0.94 -2.63
CA GLN A 97 5.25 -1.75 -2.45
C GLN A 97 5.61 -3.23 -2.20
N VAL A 98 4.88 -3.86 -1.28
CA VAL A 98 4.97 -5.30 -1.05
C VAL A 98 4.35 -6.01 -2.25
N LYS A 99 5.17 -6.76 -2.99
CA LYS A 99 4.68 -7.59 -4.10
C LYS A 99 5.52 -8.87 -4.29
N PRO A 100 4.91 -9.96 -4.77
CA PRO A 100 5.65 -11.13 -5.23
C PRO A 100 6.63 -10.79 -6.35
N GLU A 101 7.69 -11.59 -6.48
CA GLU A 101 8.56 -11.53 -7.66
C GLU A 101 7.78 -11.95 -8.91
N GLY A 102 8.05 -11.29 -10.04
CA GLY A 102 7.41 -11.60 -11.32
C GLY A 102 6.06 -10.92 -11.56
N ILE A 103 5.51 -10.16 -10.60
CA ILE A 103 4.36 -9.27 -10.86
C ILE A 103 4.85 -7.97 -11.51
N ASP A 104 4.41 -7.78 -12.74
CA ASP A 104 4.56 -6.54 -13.51
C ASP A 104 3.64 -5.45 -12.95
N GLY A 105 4.09 -4.18 -13.01
CA GLY A 105 3.37 -3.04 -12.45
C GLY A 105 3.93 -2.51 -11.13
N LEU A 106 3.45 -1.34 -10.74
CA LEU A 106 3.92 -0.61 -9.55
C LEU A 106 3.38 -1.23 -8.25
N VAL A 107 2.14 -1.73 -8.30
CA VAL A 107 1.44 -2.43 -7.22
C VAL A 107 0.94 -3.78 -7.72
N ALA A 108 0.72 -4.73 -6.81
CA ALA A 108 0.15 -6.02 -7.15
C ALA A 108 -1.39 -5.95 -7.12
N GLU A 109 -2.04 -6.27 -8.26
CA GLU A 109 -3.47 -6.59 -8.26
C GLU A 109 -3.70 -7.89 -7.48
N TRP A 110 -4.72 -7.91 -6.64
CA TRP A 110 -4.93 -9.01 -5.69
C TRP A 110 -5.09 -10.38 -6.36
N ASN A 111 -5.78 -10.42 -7.50
CA ASN A 111 -6.01 -11.63 -8.28
C ASN A 111 -4.74 -12.22 -8.93
N GLN A 112 -3.63 -11.48 -8.96
CA GLN A 112 -2.34 -11.93 -9.49
C GLN A 112 -1.44 -12.51 -8.39
N ILE A 113 -1.79 -12.32 -7.11
CA ILE A 113 -0.95 -12.72 -5.98
C ILE A 113 -1.15 -14.21 -5.70
N PRO A 114 -0.08 -15.03 -5.75
CA PRO A 114 -0.18 -16.44 -5.41
C PRO A 114 -0.54 -16.64 -3.93
N ALA A 115 -1.37 -17.63 -3.63
CA ALA A 115 -1.81 -17.90 -2.25
C ALA A 115 -0.63 -18.21 -1.32
N GLU A 116 0.40 -18.89 -1.82
CA GLU A 116 1.64 -19.16 -1.10
C GLU A 116 2.38 -17.90 -0.68
N PHE A 117 2.30 -16.82 -1.47
CA PHE A 117 2.92 -15.54 -1.10
C PHE A 117 2.14 -14.86 0.02
N ILE A 118 0.81 -14.96 0.03
CA ILE A 118 -0.02 -14.43 1.12
C ILE A 118 0.32 -15.14 2.43
N GLU A 119 0.47 -16.47 2.40
CA GLU A 119 0.90 -17.23 3.57
C GLU A 119 2.34 -16.89 4.00
N GLU A 120 3.26 -16.73 3.04
CA GLU A 120 4.63 -16.27 3.32
C GLU A 120 4.62 -14.90 4.01
N MET A 121 3.83 -13.95 3.48
CA MET A 121 3.76 -12.58 4.01
C MET A 121 3.28 -12.53 5.47
N LYS A 122 2.38 -13.43 5.87
CA LYS A 122 1.93 -13.54 7.27
C LYS A 122 3.05 -13.94 8.24
N THR A 123 4.17 -14.48 7.74
CA THR A 123 5.34 -14.83 8.54
C THR A 123 6.35 -13.70 8.68
N TYR A 124 6.16 -12.58 7.96
CA TYR A 124 7.06 -11.44 8.03
C TYR A 124 6.90 -10.72 9.37
N GLU A 125 8.01 -10.59 10.09
CA GLU A 125 8.06 -9.87 11.37
C GLU A 125 8.34 -8.37 11.11
N PRO A 126 7.60 -7.44 11.75
CA PRO A 126 7.85 -6.01 11.69
C PRO A 126 9.23 -5.57 12.20
#